data_AF-A0A146G0P3-F1
#
_entry.id   AF-A0A146G0P3-F1
#
_cell.length_a   1.000
_cell.length_b   1.000
_cell.length_c   1.000
_cell.angle_alpha   90.00
_cell.angle_beta   90.00
_cell.angle_gamma   90.00
#
_symmetry.space_group_name_H-M   'P 1'
#
loop_
_entity.id
_entity.type
_entity.pdbx_description
1 polymer ?
#
loop_
_entity_poly.entity_id
_entity_poly.type
_entity_poly.pdbx_seq_one_letter_code
_entity_poly.pdbx_strand_id
1 'polypeptide(L)'
;MFPPVVEETMGYYPPPCELEQVMYETIDACDALDGHTDSVVSRTDLCKLNFNLSSLIGIPYSCNVTSALTGYEPSQNGMITAEGVAAVETIL
;
A
#
# COMPACT_ATOMS: atom_id res chain seq x y z
N MET A 1 -9.36 4.88 8.93
CA MET A 1 -9.26 4.36 10.32
C MET A 1 -7.79 4.36 10.78
N PHE A 2 -7.49 4.33 12.08
CA PHE A 2 -6.08 4.28 12.53
C PHE A 2 -5.50 2.86 12.31
N PRO A 3 -4.30 2.69 11.71
CA PRO A 3 -3.85 1.37 11.23
C PRO A 3 -3.83 0.25 12.28
N PRO A 4 -3.33 0.45 13.52
CA PRO A 4 -3.39 -0.58 14.56
C PRO A 4 -4.81 -1.04 14.92
N VAL A 5 -5.81 -0.17 14.78
CA VAL A 5 -7.21 -0.55 15.01
C VAL A 5 -7.69 -1.43 13.86
N VAL A 6 -7.31 -1.13 12.61
CA VAL A 6 -7.67 -1.94 11.43
C VAL A 6 -7.07 -3.33 11.55
N GLU A 7 -5.78 -3.40 11.85
CA GLU A 7 -5.06 -4.66 12.03
C GLU A 7 -5.70 -5.54 13.10
N GLU A 8 -5.99 -4.97 14.28
CA GLU A 8 -6.61 -5.70 15.39
C GLU A 8 -8.05 -6.13 15.06
N THR A 9 -8.84 -5.26 14.43
CA THR A 9 -10.25 -5.56 14.09
C THR A 9 -10.37 -6.61 12.98
N MET A 10 -9.43 -6.65 12.04
CA MET A 10 -9.38 -7.62 10.96
C MET A 10 -8.62 -8.91 11.33
N GLY A 11 -7.81 -8.88 12.39
CA GLY A 11 -6.89 -9.96 12.74
C GLY A 11 -5.82 -10.21 11.67
N TYR A 12 -5.49 -9.18 10.89
CA TYR A 12 -4.57 -9.24 9.76
C TYR A 12 -3.52 -8.13 9.89
N TYR A 13 -2.25 -8.54 9.92
CA TYR A 13 -1.11 -7.64 10.05
C TYR A 13 -0.34 -7.70 8.71
N PRO A 14 -0.55 -6.71 7.83
CA PRO A 14 0.03 -6.74 6.49
C PRO A 14 1.56 -6.79 6.56
N PRO A 15 2.23 -7.54 5.67
CA PRO A 15 3.67 -7.45 5.51
C PRO A 15 4.06 -6.01 5.13
N PRO A 16 5.10 -5.41 5.74
CA PRO A 16 5.54 -4.06 5.40
C PRO A 16 5.81 -3.86 3.91
N CYS A 17 6.43 -4.84 3.25
CA CYS A 17 6.75 -4.74 1.82
C CYS A 17 5.52 -4.86 0.92
N GLU A 18 4.47 -5.55 1.36
CA GLU A 18 3.20 -5.58 0.64
C GLU A 18 2.55 -4.19 0.67
N LEU A 19 2.49 -3.56 1.85
CA LEU A 19 1.98 -2.19 2.00
C LEU A 19 2.80 -1.19 1.20
N GLU A 20 4.12 -1.34 1.20
CA GLU A 20 5.01 -0.49 0.41
C GLU A 20 4.72 -0.63 -1.09
N GLN A 21 4.52 -1.86 -1.58
CA GLN A 21 4.13 -2.06 -2.99
C GLN A 21 2.77 -1.43 -3.28
N VAL A 22 1.75 -1.61 -2.42
CA VAL A 22 0.44 -0.97 -2.59
C VAL A 22 0.59 0.55 -2.69
N MET A 23 1.45 1.14 -1.85
CA MET A 23 1.73 2.58 -1.89
C MET A 23 2.37 3.01 -3.21
N TYR A 24 3.41 2.30 -3.70
CA TYR A 24 4.07 2.62 -4.96
C TYR A 24 3.11 2.56 -6.15
N GLU A 25 2.32 1.49 -6.25
CA GLU A 25 1.35 1.33 -7.34
C GLU A 25 0.23 2.38 -7.27
N THR A 26 -0.17 2.78 -6.06
CA THR A 26 -1.16 3.85 -5.86
C THR A 26 -0.60 5.20 -6.29
N ILE A 27 0.66 5.50 -5.97
CA ILE A 27 1.33 6.73 -6.41
C ILE A 27 1.44 6.74 -7.93
N ASP A 28 1.92 5.65 -8.55
CA ASP A 28 2.04 5.53 -10.01
C ASP A 28 0.70 5.77 -10.72
N ALA A 29 -0.39 5.25 -10.16
CA ALA A 29 -1.73 5.42 -10.73
C ALA A 29 -2.34 6.82 -10.50
N CYS A 30 -2.01 7.50 -9.40
CA CYS A 30 -2.76 8.66 -8.93
C CYS A 30 -2.01 9.99 -8.88
N ASP A 31 -0.68 10.01 -8.83
CA ASP A 31 0.14 11.22 -8.69
C ASP A 31 -0.19 12.24 -9.79
N ALA A 32 -0.15 11.82 -11.05
CA ALA A 32 -0.43 12.67 -12.21
C ALA A 32 -1.86 13.25 -12.28
N LEU A 33 -2.82 12.78 -11.47
CA LEU A 33 -4.23 13.19 -11.57
C LEU A 33 -4.49 14.62 -11.10
N ASP A 34 -3.61 15.21 -10.30
CA ASP A 34 -3.71 16.60 -9.87
C ASP A 34 -2.97 17.59 -10.79
N GLY A 35 -2.32 17.09 -11.85
CA GLY A 35 -1.53 17.86 -12.79
C GLY A 35 -0.06 18.03 -12.42
N HIS A 36 0.39 17.42 -11.32
CA HIS A 36 1.78 17.36 -10.89
C HIS A 36 2.26 15.90 -10.84
N THR A 37 3.57 15.68 -10.93
CA THR A 37 4.16 14.34 -10.79
C THR A 37 5.35 14.48 -9.86
N ASP A 38 5.05 14.52 -8.57
CA ASP A 38 6.00 14.77 -7.49
C ASP A 38 5.97 13.66 -6.42
N SER A 39 5.39 12.52 -6.77
CA SER A 39 5.21 11.35 -5.91
C SER A 39 4.31 11.62 -4.69
N VAL A 40 3.39 12.57 -4.82
CA VAL A 40 2.43 12.94 -3.77
C VAL A 40 1.02 12.98 -4.34
N VAL A 41 0.15 12.10 -3.83
CA VAL A 41 -1.27 12.11 -4.19
C VAL A 41 -1.99 13.23 -3.42
N SER A 42 -2.05 14.44 -3.97
CA SER A 42 -2.72 15.59 -3.31
C SER A 42 -4.24 15.59 -3.46
N ARG A 43 -4.76 14.95 -4.52
CA ARG A 43 -6.19 14.80 -4.81
C ARG A 43 -6.66 13.36 -4.61
N THR A 44 -6.68 12.92 -3.35
CA THR A 44 -7.16 11.59 -2.96
C THR A 44 -8.60 11.34 -3.40
N ASP A 45 -9.43 12.38 -3.50
CA ASP A 45 -10.79 12.30 -4.03
C ASP A 45 -10.83 11.91 -5.51
N LEU A 46 -9.94 12.48 -6.34
CA LEU A 46 -9.80 12.09 -7.75
C LEU A 46 -9.21 10.69 -7.89
N CYS A 47 -8.25 10.33 -7.04
CA CYS A 47 -7.69 8.99 -7.01
C CYS A 47 -8.79 7.94 -6.74
N LYS A 48 -9.63 8.14 -5.70
CA LYS A 48 -10.75 7.24 -5.38
C LYS A 48 -11.80 7.12 -6.50
N LEU A 49 -11.91 8.12 -7.38
CA LEU A 49 -12.83 8.09 -8.52
C LEU A 49 -12.28 7.38 -9.76
N ASN A 50 -10.96 7.41 -9.95
CA ASN A 50 -10.30 6.91 -11.18
C ASN A 50 -9.51 5.61 -10.96
N PHE A 51 -9.25 5.24 -9.71
CA PHE A 51 -8.42 4.11 -9.37
C PHE A 51 -9.11 3.20 -8.34
N ASN A 52 -9.02 1.90 -8.57
CA ASN A 52 -9.59 0.87 -7.71
C ASN A 52 -8.46 0.03 -7.13
N LEU A 53 -8.27 0.08 -5.81
CA LEU A 53 -7.20 -0.66 -5.13
C LEU A 53 -7.29 -2.18 -5.34
N SER A 54 -8.48 -2.73 -5.60
CA SER A 54 -8.65 -4.15 -5.94
C SER A 54 -7.94 -4.55 -7.23
N SER A 55 -7.58 -3.61 -8.12
CA SER A 55 -6.78 -3.92 -9.31
C SER A 55 -5.34 -4.30 -9.00
N LEU A 56 -4.88 -4.06 -7.76
CA LEU A 56 -3.52 -4.37 -7.31
C LEU A 56 -3.35 -5.82 -6.89
N ILE A 57 -4.44 -6.55 -6.62
CA ILE A 57 -4.40 -7.92 -6.15
C ILE A 57 -3.65 -8.80 -7.18
N GLY A 58 -2.64 -9.54 -6.71
CA GLY A 58 -1.82 -10.41 -7.54
C GLY A 58 -0.56 -9.75 -8.13
N ILE A 59 -0.35 -8.44 -7.96
CA ILE A 59 0.91 -7.80 -8.35
C ILE A 59 2.05 -8.35 -7.49
N PRO A 60 3.12 -8.89 -8.10
CA PRO A 60 4.24 -9.43 -7.35
C PRO A 60 5.10 -8.31 -6.77
N TYR A 61 5.63 -8.53 -5.57
CA TYR A 61 6.61 -7.66 -4.95
C TYR A 61 7.80 -8.46 -4.41
N SER A 62 8.94 -7.79 -4.32
CA SER A 62 10.16 -8.33 -3.74
C SER A 62 10.95 -7.20 -3.09
N CYS A 63 11.16 -7.30 -1.78
CA CYS A 63 11.97 -6.37 -1.03
C CYS A 63 13.18 -7.10 -0.43
N ASN A 64 14.32 -6.41 -0.41
CA ASN A 64 15.55 -6.92 0.18
C ASN A 64 15.56 -6.74 1.69
N VAL A 65 16.46 -7.43 2.38
CA VAL A 65 16.69 -7.20 3.82
C VAL A 65 17.13 -5.75 4.02
N THR A 66 16.31 -4.98 4.71
CA THR A 66 16.62 -3.62 5.16
C THR A 66 17.08 -3.69 6.61
N SER A 67 18.39 -3.50 6.81
CA SER A 67 18.95 -3.23 8.13
C SER A 67 18.83 -1.73 8.39
N ALA A 68 17.61 -1.25 8.66
CA ALA A 68 17.45 0.09 9.18
C ALA A 68 17.97 0.08 10.62
N LEU A 69 18.66 1.13 11.03
CA LEU A 69 19.36 1.28 12.33
C LEU A 69 18.48 1.06 13.59
N THR A 70 17.20 0.70 13.42
CA THR A 70 16.18 0.52 14.45
C THR A 70 15.27 -0.72 14.25
N GLY A 71 15.47 -1.56 13.23
CA GLY A 71 14.63 -2.75 13.00
C GLY A 71 15.16 -3.65 11.89
N TYR A 72 15.17 -4.96 12.15
CA TYR A 72 15.51 -5.98 11.16
C TYR A 72 14.25 -6.37 10.38
N GLU A 73 14.14 -5.92 9.13
CA GLU A 73 13.11 -6.42 8.23
C GLU A 73 13.71 -7.54 7.36
N PRO A 74 13.21 -8.78 7.47
CA PRO A 74 13.64 -9.85 6.58
C PRO A 74 13.19 -9.53 5.14
N SER A 75 13.91 -10.06 4.16
CA SER A 75 13.45 -10.00 2.76
C SER A 75 12.07 -10.64 2.63
N GLN A 76 11.16 -9.98 1.95
CA GLN A 76 9.81 -10.47 1.70
C GLN A 76 9.56 -10.50 0.20
N ASN A 77 9.05 -11.64 -0.27
CA ASN A 77 8.60 -11.82 -1.63
C ASN A 77 7.17 -12.34 -1.57
N GLY A 78 6.30 -11.80 -2.41
CA GLY A 78 4.90 -12.17 -2.39
C GLY A 78 4.12 -11.54 -3.52
N MET A 79 2.80 -11.57 -3.38
CA MET A 79 1.87 -10.85 -4.22
C MET A 79 0.96 -10.04 -3.31
N ILE A 80 0.49 -8.90 -3.79
CA ILE A 80 -0.53 -8.13 -3.08
C ILE A 80 -1.77 -9.01 -2.90
N THR A 81 -2.20 -9.16 -1.65
CA THR A 81 -3.31 -9.99 -1.20
C THR A 81 -4.61 -9.22 -1.17
N ALA A 82 -5.74 -9.94 -1.19
CA ALA A 82 -7.05 -9.31 -1.06
C ALA A 82 -7.24 -8.68 0.34
N GLU A 83 -6.70 -9.33 1.37
CA GLU A 83 -6.71 -8.87 2.75
C GLU A 83 -5.85 -7.60 2.92
N GLY A 84 -4.68 -7.54 2.29
CA GLY A 84 -3.81 -6.36 2.23
C GLY A 84 -4.51 -5.15 1.62
N VAL A 85 -5.18 -5.35 0.49
CA VAL A 85 -5.99 -4.30 -0.14
C VAL A 85 -7.14 -3.86 0.76
N ALA A 86 -7.89 -4.80 1.34
CA ALA A 86 -9.00 -4.50 2.24
C ALA A 86 -8.56 -3.72 3.49
N ALA A 87 -7.38 -4.04 4.04
CA ALA A 87 -6.81 -3.30 5.16
C ALA A 87 -6.52 -1.85 4.78
N VAL A 88 -5.89 -1.61 3.62
CA VAL A 88 -5.61 -0.25 3.12
C VAL A 88 -6.90 0.52 2.83
N GLU A 89 -7.89 -0.11 2.21
CA GLU A 89 -9.21 0.51 1.96
C GLU A 89 -9.91 0.94 3.26
N THR A 90 -9.76 0.18 4.34
CA THR A 90 -10.34 0.49 5.66
C THR A 90 -9.60 1.65 6.36
N ILE A 91 -8.32 1.85 6.02
CA ILE A 91 -7.52 2.97 6.55
C ILE A 91 -7.93 4.30 5.89
N LEU A 92 -8.22 4.29 4.59
CA LEU A 92 -8.54 5.47 3.76
C LEU A 92 -9.95 6.06 4.00
#